data_AF-A0AAV5HBB3-F1
#
_entry.id   AF-A0AAV5HBB3-F1
#
_cell.length_a   1.000
_cell.length_b   1.000
_cell.length_c   1.000
_cell.angle_alpha   90.00
_cell.angle_beta   90.00
_cell.angle_gamma   90.00
#
_symmetry.space_group_name_H-M   'P 1'
#
loop_
_entity.id
_entity.type
_entity.pdbx_description
1 polymer ?
#
loop_
_entity_poly.entity_id
_entity_poly.type
_entity_poly.pdbx_seq_one_letter_code
_entity_poly.pdbx_strand_id
1 'polypeptide(L)'
;MRPLPIGIDDFKKLRENNFLYIDKTLLIKELLDNRSEVSLFTRPRRFGKTLELSMLRYYFEAGDKADEKAADNRALFDGLKILEAGDKYTKHLCQYPVISISLKSARQPDFEKAFVMLKRQIAEEFRRHKYVADNLEGNDERRYHLIMNETDQSTQYLDAIAFLSRILYEYYQKKVIILLDEYDVPLENAYFNEFYDKMTDFIRSLFESALKTNSYLEFAVITGCLRITKESIFTGLNNLEIVSVMNNNYAEYFGFTQDEVESMLSAYGIEEKRKEVREWYDGYRFGKTEVYNPWSVINYVKAVSADHDAFPRPYWANTSSNSIVRELVEHADNSVKQEMESLIDGGTIEKPVHEDITYGEVYKSEDNLWNFLFFTGYLKKLSERFDGETIYLTLGIPNTEIKMIYRNTILDWFNQSIRKKDFSRMYHALLHQETEILERELSKNLMETISFYDYREDYYHGFLAGLLKMLDGYTLKSNRESGLGRSDLLLLSAPYDGTAVIMELKVADTFAQLDSSAGEALEQIKQKQYDAELKLEGYHTFTYYGISFFKKLCRVLVEK
;
A
#
# COMPACT_ATOMS: atom_id res chain seq x y z
N MET A 1 1.00 28.75 -14.21
CA MET A 1 1.51 27.52 -13.55
C MET A 1 1.28 26.35 -14.49
N ARG A 2 2.18 25.35 -14.53
CA ARG A 2 1.97 24.14 -15.33
C ARG A 2 0.88 23.27 -14.69
N PRO A 3 0.07 22.52 -15.46
CA PRO A 3 -0.87 21.56 -14.89
C PRO A 3 -0.12 20.40 -14.20
N LEU A 4 -0.71 19.86 -13.14
CA LEU A 4 -0.18 18.70 -12.41
C LEU A 4 -0.58 17.39 -13.13
N PRO A 5 0.34 16.41 -13.29
CA PRO A 5 0.11 15.19 -14.07
C PRO A 5 -0.69 14.12 -13.30
N ILE A 6 -1.90 14.45 -12.85
CA ILE A 6 -2.76 13.47 -12.13
C ILE A 6 -3.23 12.38 -13.09
N GLY A 7 -2.81 11.15 -12.82
CA GLY A 7 -3.23 9.98 -13.60
C GLY A 7 -2.59 9.91 -14.99
N ILE A 8 -1.45 10.60 -15.19
CA ILE A 8 -0.67 10.54 -16.43
C ILE A 8 0.53 9.63 -16.19
N ASP A 9 0.59 8.56 -16.95
CA ASP A 9 1.63 7.54 -16.93
C ASP A 9 2.41 7.44 -18.25
N ASP A 10 2.01 8.22 -19.27
CA ASP A 10 2.71 8.32 -20.55
C ASP A 10 3.60 9.58 -20.58
N PHE A 11 4.90 9.37 -20.76
CA PHE A 11 5.91 10.43 -20.74
C PHE A 11 5.73 11.42 -21.90
N LYS A 12 5.43 10.93 -23.11
CA LYS A 12 5.17 11.80 -24.26
C LYS A 12 3.99 12.72 -24.02
N LYS A 13 2.86 12.19 -23.57
CA LYS A 13 1.66 12.97 -23.20
C LYS A 13 1.99 14.00 -22.13
N LEU A 14 2.79 13.63 -21.12
CA LEU A 14 3.21 14.54 -20.05
C LEU A 14 4.00 15.73 -20.63
N ARG A 15 4.96 15.47 -21.52
CA ARG A 15 5.83 16.49 -22.14
C ARG A 15 5.09 17.37 -23.15
N GLU A 16 4.35 16.78 -24.09
CA GLU A 16 3.64 17.51 -25.16
C GLU A 16 2.53 18.41 -24.62
N ASN A 17 1.87 18.02 -23.53
CA ASN A 17 0.82 18.82 -22.90
C ASN A 17 1.37 19.75 -21.79
N ASN A 18 2.70 19.92 -21.70
CA ASN A 18 3.38 20.86 -20.80
C ASN A 18 2.99 20.69 -19.32
N PHE A 19 2.79 19.45 -18.87
CA PHE A 19 2.58 19.15 -17.45
C PHE A 19 3.86 19.42 -16.63
N LEU A 20 3.71 19.62 -15.33
CA LEU A 20 4.84 19.61 -14.41
C LEU A 20 5.53 18.25 -14.48
N TYR A 21 6.83 18.26 -14.76
CA TYR A 21 7.68 17.07 -14.78
C TYR A 21 8.82 17.27 -13.78
N ILE A 22 9.01 16.31 -12.88
CA ILE A 22 10.23 16.20 -12.08
C ILE A 22 11.20 15.32 -12.86
N ASP A 23 12.35 15.88 -13.21
CA ASP A 23 13.29 15.25 -14.12
C ASP A 23 14.07 14.10 -13.47
N LYS A 24 13.70 12.87 -13.86
CA LYS A 24 14.33 11.60 -13.46
C LYS A 24 15.16 10.97 -14.58
N THR A 25 15.44 11.69 -15.66
CA THR A 25 16.08 11.12 -16.86
C THR A 25 17.50 10.60 -16.65
N LEU A 26 18.17 10.96 -15.54
CA LEU A 26 19.44 10.36 -15.16
C LEU A 26 19.33 8.86 -14.79
N LEU A 27 18.12 8.32 -14.60
CA LEU A 27 17.87 6.89 -14.57
C LEU A 27 18.46 6.18 -15.79
N ILE A 28 18.31 6.78 -16.99
CA ILE A 28 18.85 6.24 -18.25
C ILE A 28 20.38 6.14 -18.17
N LYS A 29 21.02 7.18 -17.63
CA LYS A 29 22.47 7.24 -17.48
C LYS A 29 22.96 6.09 -16.58
N GLU A 30 22.29 5.88 -15.45
CA GLU A 30 22.65 4.85 -14.49
C GLU A 30 22.42 3.44 -15.03
N LEU A 31 21.33 3.21 -15.79
CA LEU A 31 21.07 1.95 -16.49
C LEU A 31 22.20 1.61 -17.49
N LEU A 32 22.59 2.58 -18.31
CA LEU A 32 23.65 2.42 -19.31
C LEU A 32 25.05 2.23 -18.68
N ASP A 33 25.27 2.77 -17.49
CA ASP A 33 26.54 2.61 -16.75
C ASP A 33 26.62 1.26 -16.05
N ASN A 34 25.53 0.75 -15.46
CA ASN A 34 25.50 -0.51 -14.72
C ASN A 34 25.50 -1.76 -15.63
N ARG A 35 24.95 -1.66 -16.85
CA ARG A 35 25.01 -2.71 -17.90
C ARG A 35 24.45 -4.08 -17.52
N SER A 36 23.45 -4.12 -16.65
CA SER A 36 22.72 -5.35 -16.39
C SER A 36 21.87 -5.75 -17.59
N GLU A 37 21.91 -7.03 -17.96
CA GLU A 37 21.15 -7.55 -19.11
C GLU A 37 19.65 -7.59 -18.81
N VAL A 38 19.25 -7.90 -17.57
CA VAL A 38 17.85 -7.85 -17.12
C VAL A 38 17.81 -7.25 -15.72
N SER A 39 17.12 -6.13 -15.56
CA SER A 39 16.92 -5.46 -14.27
C SER A 39 15.45 -5.49 -13.87
N LEU A 40 15.15 -6.01 -12.68
CA LEU A 40 13.83 -5.96 -12.05
C LEU A 40 13.80 -4.89 -10.95
N PHE A 41 12.99 -3.86 -11.16
CA PHE A 41 12.73 -2.80 -10.19
C PHE A 41 11.48 -3.10 -9.38
N THR A 42 11.65 -3.36 -8.08
CA THR A 42 10.53 -3.53 -7.14
C THR A 42 10.37 -2.27 -6.30
N ARG A 43 9.24 -1.58 -6.49
CA ARG A 43 8.88 -0.37 -5.72
C ARG A 43 7.41 -0.42 -5.35
N PRO A 44 6.98 0.22 -4.25
CA PRO A 44 5.57 0.29 -3.91
C PRO A 44 4.69 0.88 -5.03
N ARG A 45 3.38 0.65 -4.95
CA ARG A 45 2.41 1.22 -5.90
C ARG A 45 2.50 2.75 -5.89
N ARG A 46 2.29 3.36 -7.07
CA ARG A 46 2.26 4.83 -7.26
C ARG A 46 3.59 5.58 -7.07
N PHE A 47 4.74 4.91 -7.16
CA PHE A 47 6.08 5.51 -7.14
C PHE A 47 6.67 5.83 -8.53
N GLY A 48 5.83 5.99 -9.56
CA GLY A 48 6.28 6.44 -10.89
C GLY A 48 6.77 5.35 -11.86
N LYS A 49 6.75 4.06 -11.46
CA LYS A 49 7.26 2.94 -12.29
C LYS A 49 6.83 2.96 -13.76
N THR A 50 5.53 3.05 -14.04
CA THR A 50 4.99 3.07 -15.41
C THR A 50 5.45 4.29 -16.21
N LEU A 51 5.53 5.46 -15.55
CA LEU A 51 6.01 6.69 -16.19
C LEU A 51 7.50 6.59 -16.55
N GLU A 52 8.31 6.02 -15.66
CA GLU A 52 9.72 5.75 -15.92
C GLU A 52 9.89 4.77 -17.09
N LEU A 53 9.14 3.67 -17.15
CA LEU A 53 9.16 2.76 -18.30
C LEU A 53 8.74 3.43 -19.60
N SER A 54 7.70 4.28 -19.57
CA SER A 54 7.28 5.07 -20.72
C SER A 54 8.39 6.01 -21.19
N MET A 55 9.09 6.66 -20.25
CA MET A 55 10.24 7.53 -20.55
C MET A 55 11.41 6.76 -21.16
N LEU A 56 11.75 5.57 -20.63
CA LEU A 56 12.75 4.68 -21.22
C LEU A 56 12.36 4.26 -22.65
N ARG A 57 11.08 3.91 -22.87
CA ARG A 57 10.58 3.58 -24.20
C ARG A 57 10.86 4.71 -25.18
N TYR A 58 10.38 5.92 -24.90
CA TYR A 58 10.58 7.05 -25.83
C TYR A 58 12.05 7.44 -26.00
N TYR A 59 12.89 7.23 -24.98
CA TYR A 59 14.32 7.49 -25.09
C TYR A 59 15.01 6.53 -26.06
N PHE A 60 14.75 5.23 -25.95
CA PHE A 60 15.47 4.24 -26.74
C PHE A 60 14.83 3.97 -28.11
N GLU A 61 13.51 4.07 -28.22
CA GLU A 61 12.72 3.66 -29.37
C GLU A 61 13.13 4.40 -30.65
N ALA A 62 13.62 3.64 -31.62
CA ALA A 62 13.90 4.11 -32.97
C ALA A 62 12.60 4.27 -33.77
N GLY A 63 12.58 5.26 -34.67
CA GLY A 63 11.53 5.39 -35.69
C GLY A 63 11.50 4.20 -36.66
N ASP A 64 10.45 4.13 -37.47
CA ASP A 64 10.40 3.24 -38.63
C ASP A 64 11.53 3.58 -39.61
N LYS A 65 12.25 2.56 -40.13
CA LYS A 65 13.31 2.79 -41.12
C LYS A 65 12.76 3.25 -42.47
N ALA A 66 11.52 2.86 -42.79
CA ALA A 66 10.88 3.17 -44.06
C ALA A 66 10.20 4.55 -44.07
N ASP A 67 9.99 5.16 -42.89
CA ASP A 67 9.38 6.48 -42.75
C ASP A 67 10.31 7.43 -41.98
N GLU A 68 11.01 8.30 -42.72
CA GLU A 68 11.88 9.34 -42.13
C GLU A 68 11.12 10.33 -41.21
N LYS A 69 9.78 10.35 -41.23
CA LYS A 69 8.95 11.13 -40.30
C LYS A 69 8.51 10.35 -39.06
N ALA A 70 8.85 9.07 -38.95
CA ALA A 70 8.45 8.24 -37.82
C ALA A 70 9.16 8.69 -36.54
N ALA A 71 8.34 9.22 -35.62
CA ALA A 71 8.61 9.51 -34.21
C ALA A 71 10.08 9.85 -33.86
N ASP A 72 10.56 11.02 -34.27
CA ASP A 72 11.73 11.61 -33.63
C ASP A 72 11.35 12.07 -32.21
N ASN A 73 11.61 11.20 -31.22
CA ASN A 73 11.31 11.48 -29.82
C ASN A 73 12.32 12.43 -29.16
N ARG A 74 13.36 12.89 -29.87
CA ARG A 74 14.41 13.76 -29.29
C ARG A 74 13.84 15.00 -28.61
N ALA A 75 12.86 15.64 -29.25
CA ALA A 75 12.22 16.85 -28.71
C ALA A 75 11.55 16.64 -27.33
N LEU A 76 11.18 15.41 -26.99
CA LEU A 76 10.62 15.10 -25.65
C LEU A 76 11.65 15.31 -24.53
N PHE A 77 12.94 15.18 -24.85
CA PHE A 77 14.05 15.26 -23.91
C PHE A 77 14.71 16.64 -23.84
N ASP A 78 14.23 17.61 -24.61
CA ASP A 78 14.77 18.97 -24.62
C ASP A 78 14.71 19.59 -23.21
N GLY A 79 15.86 20.09 -22.75
CA GLY A 79 16.03 20.70 -21.43
C GLY A 79 16.00 19.71 -20.25
N LEU A 80 16.21 18.41 -20.50
CA LEU A 80 16.34 17.38 -19.46
C LEU A 80 17.82 17.01 -19.23
N LYS A 81 18.14 16.64 -17.99
CA LYS A 81 19.49 16.32 -17.49
C LYS A 81 20.21 15.26 -18.33
N ILE A 82 19.50 14.30 -18.91
CA ILE A 82 20.12 13.26 -19.74
C ILE A 82 20.82 13.80 -20.99
N LEU A 83 20.31 14.89 -21.59
CA LEU A 83 20.97 15.51 -22.74
C LEU A 83 22.26 16.24 -22.34
N GLU A 84 22.36 16.66 -21.08
CA GLU A 84 23.55 17.29 -20.50
C GLU A 84 24.60 16.26 -20.03
N ALA A 85 24.24 14.97 -19.95
CA ALA A 85 25.12 13.91 -19.47
C ALA A 85 26.27 13.55 -20.45
N GLY A 86 26.22 14.06 -21.69
CA GLY A 86 27.26 13.95 -22.69
C GLY A 86 27.04 12.85 -23.75
N ASP A 87 27.88 12.88 -24.79
CA ASP A 87 27.76 12.06 -26.02
C ASP A 87 27.71 10.55 -25.77
N LYS A 88 28.33 10.09 -24.68
CA LYS A 88 28.29 8.69 -24.26
C LYS A 88 26.84 8.19 -24.10
N TYR A 89 25.94 9.03 -23.62
CA TYR A 89 24.56 8.67 -23.33
C TYR A 89 23.62 9.08 -24.47
N THR A 90 23.76 10.31 -24.98
CA THR A 90 22.87 10.85 -26.03
C THR A 90 22.96 10.06 -27.34
N LYS A 91 24.07 9.39 -27.63
CA LYS A 91 24.19 8.48 -28.78
C LYS A 91 23.21 7.30 -28.76
N HIS A 92 22.60 6.97 -27.61
CA HIS A 92 21.62 5.89 -27.46
C HIS A 92 20.17 6.36 -27.73
N LEU A 93 19.94 7.68 -27.84
CA LEU A 93 18.63 8.28 -28.07
C LEU A 93 18.08 7.87 -29.45
N CYS A 94 16.87 7.32 -29.44
CA CYS A 94 16.13 6.84 -30.60
C CYS A 94 16.91 5.86 -31.47
N GLN A 95 17.63 4.92 -30.85
CA GLN A 95 18.54 4.01 -31.55
C GLN A 95 18.09 2.55 -31.61
N TYR A 96 17.12 2.11 -30.82
CA TYR A 96 16.84 0.70 -30.60
C TYR A 96 15.38 0.35 -30.95
N PRO A 97 15.12 -0.83 -31.53
CA PRO A 97 13.78 -1.41 -31.44
C PRO A 97 13.45 -1.68 -29.97
N VAL A 98 12.26 -1.26 -29.54
CA VAL A 98 11.77 -1.45 -28.17
C VAL A 98 10.49 -2.24 -28.19
N ILE A 99 10.42 -3.30 -27.38
CA ILE A 99 9.17 -4.01 -27.05
C ILE A 99 8.71 -3.52 -25.68
N SER A 100 7.47 -3.10 -25.53
CA SER A 100 6.93 -2.52 -24.29
C SER A 100 5.54 -3.07 -23.96
N ILE A 101 5.43 -3.91 -22.93
CA ILE A 101 4.19 -4.61 -22.58
C ILE A 101 3.85 -4.39 -21.10
N SER A 102 2.59 -4.04 -20.82
CA SER A 102 2.04 -4.02 -19.46
C SER A 102 1.21 -5.27 -19.20
N LEU A 103 1.46 -5.96 -18.08
CA LEU A 103 0.71 -7.17 -17.69
C LEU A 103 -0.49 -6.88 -16.78
N LYS A 104 -0.78 -5.60 -16.52
CA LYS A 104 -1.86 -5.12 -15.65
C LYS A 104 -3.23 -5.70 -15.94
N SER A 105 -3.55 -5.88 -17.22
CA SER A 105 -4.88 -6.31 -17.69
C SER A 105 -5.20 -7.76 -17.34
N ALA A 106 -4.20 -8.55 -16.91
CA ALA A 106 -4.34 -9.94 -16.51
C ALA A 106 -5.12 -10.15 -15.20
N ARG A 107 -5.45 -9.06 -14.48
CA ARG A 107 -6.31 -9.13 -13.29
C ARG A 107 -7.75 -9.50 -13.66
N GLN A 108 -8.04 -10.79 -13.68
CA GLN A 108 -9.29 -11.39 -14.15
C GLN A 108 -9.76 -12.51 -13.20
N PRO A 109 -11.06 -12.84 -13.17
CA PRO A 109 -11.60 -13.81 -12.20
C PRO A 109 -11.17 -15.26 -12.45
N ASP A 110 -10.66 -15.59 -13.64
CA ASP A 110 -10.22 -16.94 -14.02
C ASP A 110 -9.02 -16.90 -14.98
N PHE A 111 -8.34 -18.03 -15.12
CA PHE A 111 -7.14 -18.16 -15.94
C PHE A 111 -7.42 -17.87 -17.42
N GLU A 112 -8.53 -18.37 -17.95
CA GLU A 112 -8.90 -18.27 -19.36
C GLU A 112 -9.07 -16.80 -19.76
N LYS A 113 -9.78 -16.00 -18.95
CA LYS A 113 -9.91 -14.55 -19.18
C LYS A 113 -8.58 -13.82 -18.98
N ALA A 114 -7.81 -14.16 -17.95
CA ALA A 114 -6.50 -13.57 -17.71
C ALA A 114 -5.57 -13.80 -18.91
N PHE A 115 -5.54 -15.03 -19.42
CA PHE A 115 -4.76 -15.43 -20.58
C PHE A 115 -5.20 -14.71 -21.85
N VAL A 116 -6.52 -14.55 -22.09
CA VAL A 116 -7.01 -13.76 -23.24
C VAL A 116 -6.57 -12.30 -23.13
N MET A 117 -6.58 -11.69 -21.94
CA MET A 117 -6.09 -10.32 -21.78
C MET A 117 -4.58 -10.22 -22.05
N LEU A 118 -3.79 -11.19 -21.60
CA LEU A 118 -2.36 -11.26 -21.91
C LEU A 118 -2.11 -11.43 -23.42
N LYS A 119 -2.85 -12.34 -24.08
CA LYS A 119 -2.82 -12.49 -25.55
C LYS A 119 -3.10 -11.17 -26.25
N ARG A 120 -4.11 -10.43 -25.81
CA ARG A 120 -4.45 -9.11 -26.36
C ARG A 120 -3.33 -8.11 -26.21
N GLN A 121 -2.69 -8.03 -25.04
CA GLN A 121 -1.57 -7.11 -24.83
C GLN A 121 -0.38 -7.45 -25.74
N ILE A 122 -0.06 -8.74 -25.90
CA ILE A 122 0.97 -9.18 -26.83
C ILE A 122 0.57 -8.84 -28.28
N ALA A 123 -0.69 -9.10 -28.67
CA ALA A 123 -1.17 -8.79 -30.01
C ALA A 123 -1.15 -7.28 -30.32
N GLU A 124 -1.51 -6.42 -29.36
CA GLU A 124 -1.38 -4.96 -29.49
C GLU A 124 0.06 -4.54 -29.76
N GLU A 125 1.02 -5.20 -29.11
CA GLU A 125 2.43 -4.91 -29.34
C GLU A 125 2.89 -5.32 -30.75
N PHE A 126 2.38 -6.43 -31.28
CA PHE A 126 2.57 -6.78 -32.69
C PHE A 126 1.90 -5.75 -33.61
N ARG A 127 0.68 -5.29 -33.29
CA ARG A 127 0.01 -4.23 -34.08
C ARG A 127 0.81 -2.93 -34.10
N ARG A 128 1.46 -2.58 -32.98
CA ARG A 128 2.35 -1.42 -32.86
C ARG A 128 3.55 -1.52 -33.80
N HIS A 129 4.06 -2.73 -34.01
CA HIS A 129 5.17 -3.02 -34.92
C HIS A 129 4.74 -3.49 -36.31
N LYS A 130 3.47 -3.33 -36.71
CA LYS A 130 2.93 -3.88 -37.97
C LYS A 130 3.73 -3.54 -39.23
N TYR A 131 4.47 -2.43 -39.24
CA TYR A 131 5.30 -1.99 -40.36
C TYR A 131 6.42 -3.00 -40.71
N VAL A 132 6.83 -3.85 -39.76
CA VAL A 132 7.80 -4.92 -40.05
C VAL A 132 7.17 -6.09 -40.80
N ALA A 133 5.85 -6.27 -40.72
CA ALA A 133 5.16 -7.40 -41.33
C ALA A 133 5.30 -7.40 -42.86
N ASP A 134 5.36 -6.21 -43.48
CA ASP A 134 5.54 -6.04 -44.93
C ASP A 134 6.89 -6.57 -45.45
N ASN A 135 7.84 -6.86 -44.55
CA ASN A 135 9.18 -7.39 -44.88
C ASN A 135 9.33 -8.87 -44.51
N LEU A 136 8.26 -9.53 -44.08
CA LEU A 136 8.25 -10.94 -43.73
C LEU A 136 7.74 -11.78 -44.90
N GLU A 137 8.25 -13.01 -45.00
CA GLU A 137 7.77 -14.00 -45.98
C GLU A 137 7.51 -15.36 -45.32
N GLY A 138 6.60 -16.12 -45.91
CA GLY A 138 6.40 -17.53 -45.56
C GLY A 138 5.82 -17.74 -44.15
N ASN A 139 6.48 -18.60 -43.36
CA ASN A 139 5.95 -19.00 -42.05
C ASN A 139 5.98 -17.87 -41.02
N ASP A 140 6.96 -16.96 -41.11
CA ASP A 140 7.10 -15.85 -40.17
C ASP A 140 5.99 -14.83 -40.36
N GLU A 141 5.70 -14.45 -41.61
CA GLU A 141 4.57 -13.59 -41.97
C GLU A 141 3.24 -14.18 -41.46
N ARG A 142 3.02 -15.48 -41.71
CA ARG A 142 1.83 -16.19 -41.25
C ARG A 142 1.72 -16.16 -39.73
N ARG A 143 2.79 -16.51 -39.01
CA ARG A 143 2.81 -16.53 -37.53
C ARG A 143 2.57 -15.13 -36.97
N TYR A 144 3.21 -14.11 -37.54
CA TYR A 144 3.04 -12.72 -37.13
C TYR A 144 1.58 -12.28 -37.23
N HIS A 145 0.92 -12.54 -38.36
CA HIS A 145 -0.49 -12.20 -38.55
C HIS A 145 -1.44 -12.99 -37.65
N LEU A 146 -1.13 -14.24 -37.32
CA LEU A 146 -1.96 -15.03 -36.40
C LEU A 146 -1.92 -14.46 -34.96
N ILE A 147 -0.75 -14.06 -34.48
CA ILE A 147 -0.59 -13.40 -33.17
C ILE A 147 -1.26 -12.02 -33.19
N MET A 148 -0.94 -11.21 -34.20
CA MET A 148 -1.47 -9.85 -34.36
C MET A 148 -3.01 -9.80 -34.46
N ASN A 149 -3.64 -10.80 -35.08
CA ASN A 149 -5.09 -10.86 -35.25
C ASN A 149 -5.80 -11.70 -34.16
N GLU A 150 -5.07 -12.21 -33.16
CA GLU A 150 -5.59 -13.05 -32.08
C GLU A 150 -6.24 -14.37 -32.54
N THR A 151 -5.98 -14.83 -33.78
CA THR A 151 -6.63 -16.01 -34.39
C THR A 151 -5.90 -17.33 -34.09
N ASP A 152 -4.84 -17.29 -33.30
CA ASP A 152 -3.98 -18.44 -33.04
C ASP A 152 -4.30 -19.25 -31.77
N GLN A 153 -3.76 -20.47 -31.73
CA GLN A 153 -3.72 -21.35 -30.57
C GLN A 153 -2.86 -20.78 -29.44
N SER A 154 -3.09 -21.24 -28.20
CA SER A 154 -2.42 -20.75 -27.00
C SER A 154 -0.90 -20.92 -27.01
N THR A 155 -0.38 -21.93 -27.70
CA THR A 155 1.06 -22.27 -27.74
C THR A 155 1.92 -21.21 -28.39
N GLN A 156 1.38 -20.44 -29.34
CA GLN A 156 2.12 -19.47 -30.13
C GLN A 156 2.50 -18.22 -29.34
N TYR A 157 1.88 -18.04 -28.18
CA TYR A 157 2.11 -16.95 -27.24
C TYR A 157 3.21 -17.26 -26.21
N LEU A 158 3.67 -18.52 -26.12
CA LEU A 158 4.68 -18.94 -25.14
C LEU A 158 6.07 -18.32 -25.40
N ASP A 159 6.39 -18.03 -26.65
CA ASP A 159 7.66 -17.43 -27.10
C ASP A 159 7.44 -16.17 -27.97
N ALA A 160 6.24 -15.59 -27.94
CA ALA A 160 5.86 -14.50 -28.85
C ALA A 160 6.74 -13.25 -28.73
N ILE A 161 7.19 -12.89 -27.52
CA ILE A 161 8.09 -11.75 -27.31
C ILE A 161 9.48 -12.04 -27.92
N ALA A 162 9.99 -13.25 -27.75
CA ALA A 162 11.26 -13.67 -28.36
C ALA A 162 11.17 -13.69 -29.89
N PHE A 163 10.04 -14.20 -30.42
CA PHE A 163 9.75 -14.16 -31.85
C PHE A 163 9.74 -12.73 -32.39
N LEU A 164 8.99 -11.82 -31.75
CA LEU A 164 8.96 -10.41 -32.14
C LEU A 164 10.35 -9.76 -32.04
N SER A 165 11.14 -10.12 -31.02
CA SER A 165 12.51 -9.63 -30.86
C SER A 165 13.39 -9.99 -32.06
N ARG A 166 13.29 -11.25 -32.55
CA ARG A 166 14.01 -11.67 -33.75
C ARG A 166 13.58 -10.88 -34.98
N ILE A 167 12.27 -10.74 -35.19
CA ILE A 167 11.73 -10.00 -36.34
C ILE A 167 12.21 -8.53 -36.33
N LEU A 168 12.16 -7.88 -35.17
CA LEU A 168 12.66 -6.51 -35.01
C LEU A 168 14.17 -6.44 -35.23
N TYR A 169 14.94 -7.42 -34.78
CA TYR A 169 16.37 -7.48 -35.06
C TYR A 169 16.66 -7.62 -36.56
N GLU A 170 15.94 -8.49 -37.27
CA GLU A 170 16.11 -8.68 -38.72
C GLU A 170 15.81 -7.38 -39.49
N TYR A 171 14.76 -6.67 -39.09
CA TYR A 171 14.39 -5.38 -39.70
C TYR A 171 15.39 -4.27 -39.35
N TYR A 172 15.73 -4.10 -38.07
CA TYR A 172 16.55 -2.99 -37.58
C TYR A 172 18.06 -3.23 -37.67
N GLN A 173 18.51 -4.48 -37.76
CA GLN A 173 19.91 -4.91 -37.60
C GLN A 173 20.54 -4.40 -36.29
N LYS A 174 19.70 -4.32 -35.24
CA LYS A 174 20.06 -3.90 -33.90
C LYS A 174 19.32 -4.75 -32.88
N LYS A 175 20.00 -5.02 -31.76
CA LYS A 175 19.40 -5.71 -30.61
C LYS A 175 18.24 -4.92 -30.02
N VAL A 176 17.31 -5.65 -29.39
CA VAL A 176 16.00 -5.16 -28.93
C VAL A 176 16.05 -4.90 -27.43
N ILE A 177 15.44 -3.80 -27.00
CA ILE A 177 15.20 -3.52 -25.58
C ILE A 177 13.79 -3.97 -25.21
N ILE A 178 13.64 -4.70 -24.10
CA ILE A 178 12.34 -5.21 -23.65
C ILE A 178 11.94 -4.52 -22.34
N LEU A 179 10.76 -3.91 -22.30
CA LEU A 179 10.20 -3.21 -21.15
C LEU A 179 8.92 -3.92 -20.72
N LEU A 180 8.88 -4.39 -19.47
CA LEU A 180 7.75 -5.15 -18.92
C LEU A 180 7.21 -4.47 -17.66
N ASP A 181 5.97 -3.98 -17.72
CA ASP A 181 5.34 -3.32 -16.58
C ASP A 181 4.38 -4.23 -15.81
N GLU A 182 4.33 -4.04 -14.49
CA GLU A 182 3.46 -4.73 -13.54
C GLU A 182 3.49 -6.26 -13.69
N TYR A 183 4.70 -6.83 -13.76
CA TYR A 183 4.90 -8.26 -14.02
C TYR A 183 4.28 -9.18 -12.96
N ASP A 184 4.10 -8.66 -11.75
CA ASP A 184 3.58 -9.36 -10.59
C ASP A 184 2.04 -9.38 -10.53
N VAL A 185 1.34 -8.51 -11.26
CA VAL A 185 -0.13 -8.43 -11.27
C VAL A 185 -0.82 -9.74 -11.70
N PRO A 186 -0.42 -10.40 -12.81
CA PRO A 186 -1.00 -11.70 -13.19
C PRO A 186 -0.86 -12.75 -12.09
N LEU A 187 0.28 -12.74 -11.39
CA LEU A 187 0.64 -13.74 -10.38
C LEU A 187 -0.07 -13.50 -9.05
N GLU A 188 -0.14 -12.25 -8.60
CA GLU A 188 -0.97 -11.82 -7.47
C GLU A 188 -2.43 -12.23 -7.69
N ASN A 189 -2.97 -11.89 -8.85
CA ASN A 189 -4.34 -12.21 -9.19
C ASN A 189 -4.60 -13.72 -9.26
N ALA A 190 -3.67 -14.48 -9.86
CA ALA A 190 -3.77 -15.93 -9.95
C ALA A 190 -3.69 -16.62 -8.57
N TYR A 191 -2.96 -16.02 -7.62
CA TYR A 191 -2.91 -16.50 -6.24
C TYR A 191 -4.28 -16.36 -5.56
N PHE A 192 -4.86 -15.16 -5.58
CA PHE A 192 -6.15 -14.90 -4.91
C PHE A 192 -7.35 -15.59 -5.56
N ASN A 193 -7.26 -15.97 -6.84
CA ASN A 193 -8.33 -16.66 -7.57
C ASN A 193 -8.01 -18.15 -7.83
N GLU A 194 -7.02 -18.73 -7.12
CA GLU A 194 -6.73 -20.18 -7.12
C GLU A 194 -6.31 -20.79 -8.48
N PHE A 195 -5.63 -20.02 -9.35
CA PHE A 195 -5.07 -20.52 -10.63
C PHE A 195 -3.57 -20.23 -10.80
N TYR A 196 -2.85 -20.10 -9.68
CA TYR A 196 -1.45 -19.69 -9.62
C TYR A 196 -0.50 -20.50 -10.51
N ASP A 197 -0.59 -21.84 -10.47
CA ASP A 197 0.35 -22.71 -11.19
C ASP A 197 0.22 -22.56 -12.72
N LYS A 198 -1.01 -22.49 -13.25
CA LYS A 198 -1.25 -22.27 -14.69
C LYS A 198 -0.67 -20.93 -15.18
N MET A 199 -0.88 -19.86 -14.40
CA MET A 199 -0.38 -18.53 -14.76
C MET A 199 1.15 -18.48 -14.68
N THR A 200 1.70 -19.09 -13.64
CA THR A 200 3.13 -19.23 -13.43
C THR A 200 3.83 -19.93 -14.59
N ASP A 201 3.28 -21.05 -15.07
CA ASP A 201 3.84 -21.81 -16.19
C ASP A 201 3.88 -20.99 -17.49
N PHE A 202 2.84 -20.19 -17.74
CA PHE A 202 2.78 -19.28 -18.88
C PHE A 202 3.82 -18.18 -18.79
N ILE A 203 3.86 -17.44 -17.68
CA ILE A 203 4.80 -16.32 -17.48
C ILE A 203 6.26 -16.82 -17.52
N ARG A 204 6.54 -17.99 -16.92
CA ARG A 204 7.86 -18.63 -16.99
C ARG A 204 8.28 -18.86 -18.44
N SER A 205 7.44 -19.51 -19.24
CA SER A 205 7.77 -19.82 -20.64
C SER A 205 8.02 -18.54 -21.46
N LEU A 206 7.16 -17.52 -21.25
CA LEU A 206 7.27 -16.23 -21.91
C LEU A 206 8.56 -15.49 -21.54
N PHE A 207 8.94 -15.50 -20.26
CA PHE A 207 10.10 -14.77 -19.78
C PHE A 207 11.40 -15.51 -20.07
N GLU A 208 11.47 -16.84 -19.89
CA GLU A 208 12.66 -17.63 -20.21
C GLU A 208 13.06 -17.47 -21.69
N SER A 209 12.07 -17.52 -22.60
CA SER A 209 12.31 -17.32 -24.04
C SER A 209 12.75 -15.90 -24.38
N ALA A 210 12.16 -14.88 -23.75
CA ALA A 210 12.41 -13.48 -24.08
C ALA A 210 13.67 -12.89 -23.41
N LEU A 211 14.01 -13.34 -22.20
CA LEU A 211 14.95 -12.66 -21.30
C LEU A 211 16.25 -13.43 -21.04
N LYS A 212 16.31 -14.73 -21.33
CA LYS A 212 17.53 -15.53 -21.11
C LYS A 212 18.07 -16.19 -22.37
N THR A 213 17.23 -16.85 -23.15
CA THR A 213 17.67 -17.56 -24.37
C THR A 213 17.63 -16.69 -25.62
N ASN A 214 17.35 -15.39 -25.45
CA ASN A 214 17.17 -14.43 -26.54
C ASN A 214 18.49 -13.77 -26.95
N SER A 215 19.13 -14.26 -28.00
CA SER A 215 20.35 -13.67 -28.57
C SER A 215 20.15 -12.26 -29.15
N TYR A 216 18.91 -11.86 -29.38
CA TYR A 216 18.53 -10.56 -29.94
C TYR A 216 18.29 -9.49 -28.87
N LEU A 217 18.35 -9.84 -27.58
CA LEU A 217 18.18 -8.91 -26.47
C LEU A 217 19.42 -8.01 -26.31
N GLU A 218 19.17 -6.71 -26.13
CA GLU A 218 20.18 -5.74 -25.69
C GLU A 218 20.19 -5.67 -24.16
N PHE A 219 19.06 -5.30 -23.57
CA PHE A 219 18.76 -5.45 -22.15
C PHE A 219 17.24 -5.37 -21.93
N ALA A 220 16.78 -5.72 -20.72
CA ALA A 220 15.39 -5.60 -20.33
C ALA A 220 15.22 -4.89 -18.98
N VAL A 221 14.13 -4.13 -18.87
CA VAL A 221 13.70 -3.48 -17.63
C VAL A 221 12.30 -3.97 -17.27
N ILE A 222 12.19 -4.54 -16.07
CA ILE A 222 10.95 -5.10 -15.53
C ILE A 222 10.57 -4.30 -14.30
N THR A 223 9.29 -3.99 -14.11
CA THR A 223 8.79 -3.29 -12.94
C THR A 223 7.68 -4.08 -12.24
N GLY A 224 7.70 -4.05 -10.91
CA GLY A 224 6.65 -4.64 -10.07
C GLY A 224 6.64 -4.03 -8.67
N CYS A 225 5.74 -4.52 -7.82
CA CYS A 225 5.70 -4.17 -6.40
C CYS A 225 6.56 -5.11 -5.56
N LEU A 226 6.54 -6.40 -5.88
CA LEU A 226 7.24 -7.42 -5.10
C LEU A 226 8.15 -8.28 -5.97
N ARG A 227 9.07 -8.97 -5.32
CA ARG A 227 9.86 -10.05 -5.92
C ARG A 227 9.08 -11.34 -5.72
N ILE A 228 8.70 -12.02 -6.80
CA ILE A 228 8.01 -13.31 -6.70
C ILE A 228 9.02 -14.44 -6.95
N THR A 229 9.57 -15.00 -5.87
CA THR A 229 10.69 -15.97 -5.90
C THR A 229 10.34 -17.45 -5.91
N LYS A 230 9.09 -17.84 -6.16
CA LYS A 230 8.77 -19.27 -6.13
C LYS A 230 9.62 -19.93 -7.20
N GLU A 231 10.06 -21.16 -6.93
CA GLU A 231 10.96 -22.01 -7.75
C GLU A 231 10.49 -22.27 -9.20
N SER A 232 9.55 -21.49 -9.73
CA SER A 232 8.97 -21.59 -11.04
C SER A 232 9.54 -20.55 -12.01
N ILE A 233 9.29 -19.24 -11.87
CA ILE A 233 9.57 -18.27 -12.98
C ILE A 233 11.05 -17.91 -13.08
N PHE A 234 11.73 -17.71 -11.95
CA PHE A 234 13.12 -17.23 -11.94
C PHE A 234 14.17 -18.33 -11.74
N THR A 235 13.78 -19.57 -11.47
CA THR A 235 14.73 -20.72 -11.54
C THR A 235 15.27 -20.88 -12.96
N GLY A 236 14.44 -20.55 -13.95
CA GLY A 236 14.83 -20.38 -15.33
C GLY A 236 15.65 -19.13 -15.63
N LEU A 237 15.59 -18.05 -14.84
CA LEU A 237 16.16 -16.72 -15.12
C LEU A 237 17.23 -16.32 -14.09
N ASN A 238 18.38 -16.99 -14.13
CA ASN A 238 19.49 -16.71 -13.23
C ASN A 238 20.36 -15.50 -13.63
N ASN A 239 19.94 -14.71 -14.61
CA ASN A 239 20.62 -13.49 -15.10
C ASN A 239 19.95 -12.18 -14.64
N LEU A 240 19.02 -12.25 -13.68
CA LEU A 240 18.25 -11.10 -13.21
C LEU A 240 18.98 -10.30 -12.11
N GLU A 241 19.24 -9.02 -12.37
CA GLU A 241 19.58 -8.06 -11.31
C GLU A 241 18.30 -7.55 -10.65
N ILE A 242 18.24 -7.62 -9.33
CA ILE A 242 17.07 -7.18 -8.56
C ILE A 242 17.41 -5.89 -7.84
N VAL A 243 16.62 -4.86 -8.12
CA VAL A 243 16.73 -3.54 -7.53
C VAL A 243 15.48 -3.30 -6.68
N SER A 244 15.55 -3.67 -5.42
CA SER A 244 14.50 -3.48 -4.42
C SER A 244 14.64 -2.15 -3.66
N VAL A 245 13.72 -1.88 -2.75
CA VAL A 245 13.78 -0.71 -1.85
C VAL A 245 14.99 -0.75 -0.91
N MET A 246 15.70 -1.88 -0.84
CA MET A 246 16.91 -2.03 -0.04
C MET A 246 18.17 -1.49 -0.73
N ASN A 247 18.19 -1.48 -2.07
CA ASN A 247 19.38 -1.10 -2.80
C ASN A 247 19.53 0.43 -2.91
N ASN A 248 20.79 0.89 -2.92
CA ASN A 248 21.11 2.32 -3.03
C ASN A 248 21.10 2.81 -4.49
N ASN A 249 21.40 1.92 -5.44
CA ASN A 249 21.29 2.25 -6.86
C ASN A 249 19.84 2.55 -7.21
N TYR A 250 19.65 3.56 -8.05
CA TYR A 250 18.35 4.01 -8.54
C TYR A 250 17.34 4.48 -7.47
N ALA A 251 17.78 4.68 -6.22
CA ALA A 251 16.90 4.99 -5.10
C ALA A 251 16.11 6.31 -5.31
N GLU A 252 16.75 7.31 -5.92
CA GLU A 252 16.15 8.64 -6.10
C GLU A 252 15.19 8.73 -7.30
N TYR A 253 15.17 7.77 -8.23
CA TYR A 253 14.36 7.90 -9.45
C TYR A 253 12.91 7.45 -9.29
N PHE A 254 12.60 6.74 -8.21
CA PHE A 254 11.24 6.29 -7.91
C PHE A 254 10.74 6.98 -6.65
N GLY A 255 9.89 8.00 -6.81
CA GLY A 255 9.51 8.90 -5.72
C GLY A 255 10.01 10.32 -5.93
N PHE A 256 9.62 11.23 -5.05
CA PHE A 256 10.16 12.58 -5.01
C PHE A 256 11.09 12.76 -3.83
N THR A 257 12.28 13.29 -4.07
CA THR A 257 13.20 13.69 -3.00
C THR A 257 12.69 14.96 -2.31
N GLN A 258 13.24 15.26 -1.13
CA GLN A 258 12.93 16.49 -0.40
C GLN A 258 13.06 17.73 -1.31
N ASP A 259 14.20 17.89 -1.99
CA ASP A 259 14.49 19.07 -2.82
C ASP A 259 13.49 19.23 -3.97
N GLU A 260 13.02 18.12 -4.55
CA GLU A 260 12.03 18.13 -5.63
C GLU A 260 10.63 18.51 -5.12
N VAL A 261 10.24 18.03 -3.93
CA VAL A 261 8.99 18.45 -3.29
C VAL A 261 9.05 19.93 -2.93
N GLU A 262 10.17 20.40 -2.37
CA GLU A 262 10.36 21.81 -2.04
C GLU A 262 10.28 22.72 -3.27
N SER A 263 10.93 22.32 -4.36
CA SER A 263 10.86 23.01 -5.65
C SER A 263 9.44 23.01 -6.21
N MET A 264 8.70 21.90 -6.06
CA MET A 264 7.29 21.83 -6.45
C MET A 264 6.44 22.79 -5.62
N LEU A 265 6.55 22.78 -4.29
CA LEU A 265 5.75 23.67 -3.44
C LEU A 265 6.01 25.14 -3.77
N SER A 266 7.26 25.50 -4.06
CA SER A 266 7.60 26.87 -4.46
C SER A 266 7.06 27.25 -5.83
N ALA A 267 7.08 26.33 -6.80
CA ALA A 267 6.49 26.57 -8.12
C ALA A 267 4.98 26.84 -8.09
N TYR A 268 4.28 26.41 -7.03
CA TYR A 268 2.85 26.64 -6.81
C TYR A 268 2.55 27.70 -5.72
N GLY A 269 3.57 28.28 -5.10
CA GLY A 269 3.43 29.34 -4.09
C GLY A 269 2.74 28.88 -2.80
N ILE A 270 3.02 27.65 -2.36
CA ILE A 270 2.43 27.02 -1.16
C ILE A 270 3.51 26.49 -0.20
N GLU A 271 4.66 27.17 -0.12
CA GLU A 271 5.81 26.76 0.69
C GLU A 271 5.47 26.61 2.18
N GLU A 272 4.50 27.36 2.69
CA GLU A 272 4.03 27.28 4.08
C GLU A 272 3.43 25.91 4.44
N LYS A 273 2.96 25.14 3.44
CA LYS A 273 2.44 23.78 3.64
C LYS A 273 3.52 22.71 3.75
N ARG A 274 4.81 23.05 3.66
CA ARG A 274 5.94 22.10 3.68
C ARG A 274 5.89 21.14 4.88
N LYS A 275 5.55 21.64 6.07
CA LYS A 275 5.45 20.80 7.29
C LYS A 275 4.33 19.76 7.16
N GLU A 276 3.17 20.17 6.66
CA GLU A 276 2.01 19.30 6.48
C GLU A 276 2.28 18.21 5.43
N VAL A 277 2.88 18.57 4.30
CA VAL A 277 3.30 17.62 3.25
C VAL A 277 4.29 16.59 3.80
N ARG A 278 5.26 17.05 4.61
CA ARG A 278 6.24 16.17 5.24
C ARG A 278 5.58 15.18 6.20
N GLU A 279 4.72 15.66 7.08
CA GLU A 279 4.04 14.81 8.06
C GLU A 279 3.13 13.76 7.41
N TRP A 280 2.46 14.12 6.31
CA TRP A 280 1.48 13.24 5.67
C TRP A 280 2.04 12.32 4.60
N TYR A 281 3.07 12.73 3.86
CA TYR A 281 3.46 12.06 2.61
C TYR A 281 4.95 11.71 2.49
N ASP A 282 5.80 12.15 3.43
CA ASP A 282 7.22 11.75 3.53
C ASP A 282 7.37 10.37 4.21
N GLY A 283 8.60 9.91 4.35
CA GLY A 283 8.98 8.83 5.26
C GLY A 283 9.45 7.57 4.57
N TYR A 284 9.33 7.44 3.26
CA TYR A 284 9.87 6.27 2.58
C TYR A 284 11.39 6.40 2.46
N ARG A 285 12.11 5.31 2.71
CA ARG A 285 13.56 5.27 2.60
C ARG A 285 13.97 4.14 1.67
N PHE A 286 14.39 4.49 0.46
CA PHE A 286 14.91 3.54 -0.54
C PHE A 286 16.44 3.58 -0.50
N GLY A 287 17.06 2.44 -0.17
CA GLY A 287 18.48 2.40 0.17
C GLY A 287 18.79 3.39 1.29
N LYS A 288 19.43 4.50 0.95
CA LYS A 288 19.77 5.62 1.83
C LYS A 288 19.00 6.90 1.54
N THR A 289 18.22 6.96 0.46
CA THR A 289 17.50 8.15 -0.01
C THR A 289 16.11 8.21 0.59
N GLU A 290 15.76 9.34 1.19
CA GLU A 290 14.40 9.64 1.63
C GLU A 290 13.56 10.13 0.45
N VAL A 291 12.38 9.55 0.28
CA VAL A 291 11.47 9.88 -0.81
C VAL A 291 10.02 9.96 -0.34
N TYR A 292 9.27 10.79 -1.04
CA TYR A 292 7.84 10.98 -0.90
C TYR A 292 7.08 10.14 -1.91
N ASN A 293 5.84 9.78 -1.58
CA ASN A 293 4.93 9.18 -2.55
C ASN A 293 4.47 10.23 -3.59
N PRO A 294 4.80 10.07 -4.89
CA PRO A 294 4.44 11.05 -5.91
C PRO A 294 2.93 11.29 -6.04
N TRP A 295 2.12 10.23 -5.99
CA TRP A 295 0.68 10.35 -6.14
C TRP A 295 0.05 11.17 -5.02
N SER A 296 0.42 10.92 -3.77
CA SER A 296 -0.11 11.68 -2.64
C SER A 296 0.33 13.14 -2.68
N VAL A 297 1.60 13.43 -2.97
CA VAL A 297 2.10 14.80 -3.07
C VAL A 297 1.40 15.58 -4.19
N ILE A 298 1.31 15.04 -5.41
CA ILE A 298 0.68 15.74 -6.54
C ILE A 298 -0.81 16.00 -6.27
N ASN A 299 -1.53 15.04 -5.67
CA ASN A 299 -2.95 15.23 -5.33
C ASN A 299 -3.14 16.29 -4.24
N TYR A 300 -2.27 16.31 -3.24
CA TYR A 300 -2.31 17.33 -2.20
C TYR A 300 -2.02 18.73 -2.75
N VAL A 301 -0.93 18.88 -3.52
CA VAL A 301 -0.59 20.17 -4.15
C VAL A 301 -1.74 20.64 -5.04
N LYS A 302 -2.39 19.75 -5.79
CA LYS A 302 -3.58 20.09 -6.58
C LYS A 302 -4.74 20.59 -5.71
N ALA A 303 -5.00 19.92 -4.58
CA ALA A 303 -6.08 20.31 -3.67
C ALA A 303 -5.83 21.69 -3.06
N VAL A 304 -4.63 21.93 -2.53
CA VAL A 304 -4.25 23.22 -1.94
C VAL A 304 -4.21 24.34 -2.97
N SER A 305 -3.76 24.05 -4.19
CA SER A 305 -3.74 25.03 -5.28
C SER A 305 -5.16 25.47 -5.70
N ALA A 306 -6.17 24.64 -5.46
CA ALA A 306 -7.57 24.99 -5.74
C ALA A 306 -8.26 25.64 -4.52
N ASP A 307 -7.86 25.25 -3.32
CA ASP A 307 -8.39 25.75 -2.04
C ASP A 307 -7.27 25.73 -0.99
N HIS A 308 -6.79 26.91 -0.60
CA HIS A 308 -5.65 27.06 0.33
C HIS A 308 -5.92 26.45 1.72
N ASP A 309 -7.20 26.34 2.10
CA ASP A 309 -7.66 25.75 3.36
C ASP A 309 -7.90 24.23 3.24
N ALA A 310 -7.60 23.61 2.09
CA ALA A 310 -7.77 22.18 1.89
C ALA A 310 -6.91 21.36 2.87
N PHE A 311 -7.57 20.47 3.60
CA PHE A 311 -6.91 19.52 4.49
C PHE A 311 -6.23 18.37 3.72
N PRO A 312 -5.15 17.81 4.28
CA PRO A 312 -4.50 16.64 3.72
C PRO A 312 -5.42 15.40 3.82
N ARG A 313 -5.25 14.49 2.86
CA ARG A 313 -6.10 13.29 2.69
C ARG A 313 -5.26 12.05 2.40
N PRO A 314 -5.79 10.84 2.68
CA PRO A 314 -5.11 9.58 2.37
C PRO A 314 -5.33 9.18 0.89
N TYR A 315 -4.58 9.79 -0.03
CA TYR A 315 -4.67 9.58 -1.48
C TYR A 315 -4.17 8.21 -1.99
N TRP A 316 -3.07 7.70 -1.44
CA TRP A 316 -2.51 6.37 -1.73
C TRP A 316 -3.42 5.26 -1.20
N ALA A 317 -3.96 5.42 0.01
CA ALA A 317 -4.88 4.46 0.64
C ALA A 317 -6.08 4.10 -0.25
N ASN A 318 -6.60 5.08 -1.00
CA ASN A 318 -7.74 4.92 -1.91
C ASN A 318 -7.39 4.16 -3.20
N THR A 319 -6.11 3.87 -3.44
CA THR A 319 -5.64 3.18 -4.66
C THR A 319 -5.10 1.78 -4.40
N SER A 320 -4.97 1.38 -3.13
CA SER A 320 -4.42 0.09 -2.70
C SER A 320 -5.51 -0.84 -2.17
N SER A 321 -5.36 -2.14 -2.42
CA SER A 321 -6.09 -3.16 -1.66
C SER A 321 -5.44 -3.27 -0.29
N ASN A 322 -5.99 -2.59 0.72
CA ASN A 322 -5.57 -2.69 2.13
C ASN A 322 -5.91 -4.06 2.76
N SER A 323 -6.18 -5.07 1.93
CA SER A 323 -6.51 -6.43 2.35
C SER A 323 -5.39 -7.05 3.16
N ILE A 324 -4.12 -6.79 2.82
CA ILE A 324 -3.00 -7.40 3.56
C ILE A 324 -2.93 -6.94 5.03
N VAL A 325 -3.21 -5.66 5.28
CA VAL A 325 -3.28 -5.13 6.66
C VAL A 325 -4.44 -5.78 7.39
N ARG A 326 -5.56 -6.02 6.69
CA ARG A 326 -6.72 -6.70 7.25
C ARG A 326 -6.42 -8.15 7.60
N GLU A 327 -5.75 -8.88 6.71
CA GLU A 327 -5.31 -10.27 6.95
C GLU A 327 -4.37 -10.35 8.17
N LEU A 328 -3.42 -9.40 8.28
CA LEU A 328 -2.55 -9.31 9.45
C LEU A 328 -3.38 -9.14 10.73
N VAL A 329 -4.36 -8.23 10.74
CA VAL A 329 -5.23 -7.99 11.91
C VAL A 329 -6.11 -9.20 12.23
N GLU A 330 -6.69 -9.85 11.22
CA GLU A 330 -7.60 -10.99 11.38
C GLU A 330 -6.88 -12.24 11.92
N HIS A 331 -5.61 -12.43 11.58
CA HIS A 331 -4.79 -13.56 11.99
C HIS A 331 -3.75 -13.23 13.06
N ALA A 332 -3.76 -12.02 13.64
CA ALA A 332 -2.79 -11.58 14.63
C ALA A 332 -2.86 -12.40 15.93
N ASP A 333 -1.72 -12.98 16.31
CA ASP A 333 -1.51 -13.51 17.65
C ASP A 333 -1.20 -12.37 18.66
N ASN A 334 -0.92 -12.70 19.91
CA ASN A 334 -0.64 -11.67 20.93
C ASN A 334 0.67 -10.89 20.65
N SER A 335 1.66 -11.51 20.01
CA SER A 335 2.93 -10.87 19.65
C SER A 335 2.70 -9.84 18.54
N VAL A 336 2.02 -10.24 17.47
CA VAL A 336 1.67 -9.36 16.35
C VAL A 336 0.81 -8.20 16.83
N LYS A 337 -0.15 -8.44 17.73
CA LYS A 337 -0.95 -7.35 18.32
C LYS A 337 -0.05 -6.32 19.00
N GLN A 338 0.87 -6.73 19.88
CA GLN A 338 1.79 -5.81 20.56
C GLN A 338 2.68 -5.03 19.59
N GLU A 339 3.16 -5.70 18.55
CA GLU A 339 3.95 -5.08 17.48
C GLU A 339 3.13 -4.02 16.72
N MET A 340 1.87 -4.32 16.41
CA MET A 340 0.95 -3.36 15.79
C MET A 340 0.63 -2.17 16.69
N GLU A 341 0.38 -2.40 17.99
CA GLU A 341 0.18 -1.33 18.99
C GLU A 341 1.41 -0.40 19.02
N SER A 342 2.60 -0.96 19.15
CA SER A 342 3.88 -0.22 19.14
C SER A 342 4.03 0.63 17.86
N LEU A 343 3.77 0.05 16.69
CA LEU A 343 3.87 0.76 15.41
C LEU A 343 2.91 1.94 15.32
N ILE A 344 1.67 1.78 15.77
CA ILE A 344 0.66 2.86 15.69
C ILE A 344 0.98 3.97 16.68
N ASP A 345 1.54 3.66 17.83
CA ASP A 345 2.01 4.65 18.81
C ASP A 345 3.29 5.37 18.37
N GLY A 346 3.81 5.06 17.17
CA GLY A 346 5.01 5.68 16.61
C GLY A 346 6.31 5.02 17.04
N GLY A 347 6.22 3.87 17.71
CA GLY A 347 7.34 2.99 17.99
C GLY A 347 7.79 2.22 16.74
N THR A 348 8.62 1.20 16.98
CA THR A 348 9.28 0.44 15.93
C THR A 348 9.26 -1.05 16.24
N ILE A 349 9.40 -1.86 15.21
CA ILE A 349 9.61 -3.32 15.34
C ILE A 349 10.92 -3.70 14.67
N GLU A 350 11.53 -4.79 15.12
CA GLU A 350 12.72 -5.34 14.48
C GLU A 350 12.41 -6.70 13.85
N LYS A 351 12.71 -6.87 12.56
CA LYS A 351 12.38 -8.09 11.82
C LYS A 351 13.55 -8.53 10.93
N PRO A 352 13.79 -9.85 10.79
CA PRO A 352 14.75 -10.35 9.81
C PRO A 352 14.25 -10.07 8.39
N VAL A 353 15.16 -9.72 7.48
CA VAL A 353 14.82 -9.46 6.07
C VAL A 353 14.85 -10.74 5.28
N HIS A 354 13.76 -10.97 4.56
CA HIS A 354 13.70 -11.98 3.52
C HIS A 354 13.30 -11.28 2.21
N GLU A 355 14.25 -11.08 1.30
CA GLU A 355 13.94 -10.52 -0.03
C GLU A 355 13.20 -11.55 -0.91
N ASP A 356 13.25 -12.83 -0.54
CA ASP A 356 12.69 -13.97 -1.28
C ASP A 356 11.25 -14.34 -0.87
N ILE A 357 10.31 -13.39 -0.79
CA ILE A 357 8.94 -13.68 -0.35
C ILE A 357 7.97 -13.82 -1.52
N THR A 358 7.33 -14.98 -1.64
CA THR A 358 6.27 -15.22 -2.62
C THR A 358 4.88 -14.95 -2.03
N TYR A 359 3.89 -14.59 -2.86
CA TYR A 359 2.49 -14.45 -2.43
C TYR A 359 1.96 -15.69 -1.68
N GLY A 360 2.40 -16.89 -2.07
CA GLY A 360 2.05 -18.14 -1.38
C GLY A 360 2.76 -18.38 -0.05
N GLU A 361 3.77 -17.58 0.28
CA GLU A 361 4.53 -17.64 1.54
C GLU A 361 4.26 -16.46 2.45
N VAL A 362 3.69 -15.36 1.94
CA VAL A 362 3.30 -14.19 2.74
C VAL A 362 2.53 -14.61 3.97
N TYR A 363 1.55 -15.50 3.81
CA TYR A 363 0.67 -15.96 4.88
C TYR A 363 1.20 -17.16 5.68
N LYS A 364 2.41 -17.65 5.40
CA LYS A 364 3.00 -18.80 6.12
C LYS A 364 3.66 -18.40 7.44
N SER A 365 4.11 -17.16 7.57
CA SER A 365 4.73 -16.65 8.81
C SER A 365 4.45 -15.16 8.99
N GLU A 366 4.45 -14.72 10.25
CA GLU A 366 4.29 -13.32 10.62
C GLU A 366 5.44 -12.46 10.06
N ASP A 367 6.67 -12.97 10.08
CA ASP A 367 7.83 -12.28 9.51
C ASP A 367 7.67 -12.04 8.00
N ASN A 368 7.07 -12.98 7.26
CA ASN A 368 6.79 -12.80 5.84
C ASN A 368 5.74 -11.72 5.60
N LEU A 369 4.70 -11.65 6.44
CA LEU A 369 3.71 -10.57 6.42
C LEU A 369 4.37 -9.20 6.68
N TRP A 370 5.25 -9.10 7.68
CA TRP A 370 5.96 -7.86 7.99
C TRP A 370 6.88 -7.39 6.87
N ASN A 371 7.64 -8.31 6.28
CA ASN A 371 8.47 -8.02 5.12
C ASN A 371 7.63 -7.61 3.90
N PHE A 372 6.50 -8.28 3.65
CA PHE A 372 5.58 -7.89 2.59
C PHE A 372 5.07 -6.46 2.78
N LEU A 373 4.65 -6.10 4.00
CA LEU A 373 4.22 -4.74 4.34
C LEU A 373 5.34 -3.72 4.11
N PHE A 374 6.59 -4.08 4.40
CA PHE A 374 7.75 -3.25 4.10
C PHE A 374 7.96 -3.04 2.59
N PHE A 375 8.07 -4.12 1.79
CA PHE A 375 8.30 -3.99 0.35
C PHE A 375 7.15 -3.33 -0.41
N THR A 376 5.92 -3.44 0.10
CA THR A 376 4.73 -2.80 -0.49
C THR A 376 4.48 -1.37 0.01
N GLY A 377 5.29 -0.84 0.93
CA GLY A 377 5.24 0.56 1.38
C GLY A 377 4.27 0.84 2.52
N TYR A 378 3.80 -0.16 3.26
CA TYR A 378 3.09 0.04 4.53
C TYR A 378 4.04 0.26 5.71
N LEU A 379 5.32 -0.14 5.58
CA LEU A 379 6.38 0.13 6.55
C LEU A 379 7.59 0.79 5.87
N LYS A 380 8.38 1.53 6.66
CA LYS A 380 9.67 2.11 6.26
C LYS A 380 10.82 1.52 7.06
N LYS A 381 12.00 1.49 6.44
CA LYS A 381 13.26 1.21 7.12
C LYS A 381 13.78 2.45 7.84
N LEU A 382 14.07 2.32 9.13
CA LEU A 382 14.73 3.35 9.94
C LEU A 382 16.23 3.09 10.06
N SER A 383 16.58 1.84 10.40
CA SER A 383 17.95 1.35 10.52
C SER A 383 18.03 -0.12 10.15
N GLU A 384 19.24 -0.59 9.91
CA GLU A 384 19.53 -2.01 9.70
C GLU A 384 20.73 -2.41 10.54
N ARG A 385 20.73 -3.65 11.01
CA ARG A 385 21.90 -4.27 11.65
C ARG A 385 22.16 -5.64 11.02
N PHE A 386 23.43 -6.03 11.03
CA PHE A 386 23.86 -7.34 10.55
C PHE A 386 24.28 -8.19 11.74
N ASP A 387 23.63 -9.35 11.90
CA ASP A 387 23.88 -10.28 12.99
C ASP A 387 24.56 -11.55 12.48
N GLY A 388 25.74 -11.37 11.87
CA GLY A 388 26.61 -12.45 11.35
C GLY A 388 26.10 -13.14 10.08
N GLU A 389 24.83 -13.55 10.04
CA GLU A 389 24.20 -14.27 8.93
C GLU A 389 22.92 -13.56 8.43
N THR A 390 22.25 -12.80 9.30
CA THR A 390 20.94 -12.21 9.01
C THR A 390 20.97 -10.70 9.11
N ILE A 391 20.35 -10.03 8.14
CA ILE A 391 20.06 -8.59 8.19
C ILE A 391 18.74 -8.41 8.94
N TYR A 392 18.76 -7.59 9.99
CA TYR A 392 17.58 -7.16 10.72
C TYR A 392 17.26 -5.70 10.38
N LEU A 393 15.99 -5.41 10.12
CA LEU A 393 15.50 -4.05 9.93
C LEU A 393 14.72 -3.58 11.12
N THR A 394 15.02 -2.35 11.54
CA THR A 394 14.12 -1.57 12.38
C THR A 394 13.09 -0.90 11.47
N LEU A 395 11.84 -1.33 11.58
CA LEU A 395 10.71 -0.89 10.78
C LEU A 395 9.78 0.02 11.57
N GLY A 396 9.19 0.99 10.88
CA GLY A 396 8.17 1.90 11.44
C GLY A 396 7.10 2.25 10.40
N ILE A 397 6.01 2.85 10.85
CA ILE A 397 4.98 3.39 9.95
C ILE A 397 5.54 4.66 9.25
N PRO A 398 5.40 4.81 7.91
CA PRO A 398 6.09 5.87 7.20
C PRO A 398 5.59 7.27 7.54
N ASN A 399 4.26 7.47 7.56
CA ASN A 399 3.60 8.76 7.71
C ASN A 399 2.16 8.62 8.21
N THR A 400 1.51 9.78 8.41
CA THR A 400 0.13 9.88 8.87
C THR A 400 -0.86 9.17 7.94
N GLU A 401 -0.65 9.23 6.63
CA GLU A 401 -1.52 8.55 5.66
C GLU A 401 -1.56 7.04 5.92
N ILE A 402 -0.41 6.39 6.08
CA ILE A 402 -0.36 4.95 6.34
C ILE A 402 -0.85 4.63 7.77
N LYS A 403 -0.53 5.46 8.76
CA LYS A 403 -1.04 5.31 10.13
C LYS A 403 -2.58 5.27 10.16
N MET A 404 -3.24 6.09 9.33
CA MET A 404 -4.71 6.07 9.21
C MET A 404 -5.24 4.76 8.63
N ILE A 405 -4.52 4.11 7.70
CA ILE A 405 -4.92 2.81 7.15
C ILE A 405 -4.96 1.76 8.25
N TYR A 406 -3.86 1.61 9.00
CA TYR A 406 -3.79 0.69 10.14
C TYR A 406 -4.93 0.95 11.13
N ARG A 407 -5.11 2.21 11.53
CA ARG A 407 -6.17 2.61 12.47
C ARG A 407 -7.56 2.22 11.99
N ASN A 408 -7.90 2.56 10.74
CA ASN A 408 -9.23 2.31 10.20
C ASN A 408 -9.47 0.80 10.02
N THR A 409 -8.47 0.05 9.56
CA THR A 409 -8.58 -1.41 9.42
C THR A 409 -8.79 -2.12 10.76
N ILE A 410 -8.08 -1.72 11.81
CA ILE A 410 -8.28 -2.25 13.17
C ILE A 410 -9.67 -1.91 13.70
N LEU A 411 -10.13 -0.67 13.50
CA LEU A 411 -11.47 -0.23 13.90
C LEU A 411 -12.57 -1.05 13.22
N ASP A 412 -12.45 -1.26 11.91
CA ASP A 412 -13.40 -2.05 11.13
C ASP A 412 -13.42 -3.51 11.59
N TRP A 413 -12.24 -4.10 11.81
CA TRP A 413 -12.12 -5.45 12.35
C TRP A 413 -12.73 -5.58 13.75
N PHE A 414 -12.47 -4.62 14.63
CA PHE A 414 -13.00 -4.61 15.99
C PHE A 414 -14.53 -4.55 15.99
N ASN A 415 -15.11 -3.65 15.19
CA ASN A 415 -16.55 -3.54 15.02
C ASN A 415 -17.19 -4.82 14.47
N GLN A 416 -16.53 -5.52 13.54
CA GLN A 416 -17.01 -6.80 13.02
C GLN A 416 -16.88 -7.93 14.05
N SER A 417 -15.80 -7.94 14.83
CA SER A 417 -15.53 -8.94 15.86
C SER A 417 -16.53 -8.85 17.01
N ILE A 418 -16.87 -7.63 17.46
CA ILE A 418 -17.92 -7.41 18.47
C ILE A 418 -19.25 -7.99 18.01
N ARG A 419 -19.66 -7.74 16.75
CA ARG A 419 -20.96 -8.23 16.25
C ARG A 419 -21.11 -9.75 16.24
N LYS A 420 -20.02 -10.50 16.27
CA LYS A 420 -20.02 -11.97 16.29
C LYS A 420 -19.94 -12.57 17.70
N LYS A 421 -19.62 -11.76 18.70
CA LYS A 421 -19.45 -12.23 20.08
C LYS A 421 -20.75 -12.17 20.87
N ASP A 422 -20.90 -13.15 21.75
CA ASP A 422 -21.96 -13.15 22.75
C ASP A 422 -21.50 -12.39 23.99
N PHE A 423 -22.18 -11.28 24.28
CA PHE A 423 -21.95 -10.45 25.47
C PHE A 423 -22.99 -10.69 26.58
N SER A 424 -23.87 -11.68 26.43
CA SER A 424 -24.96 -11.94 27.38
C SER A 424 -24.47 -12.07 28.83
N ARG A 425 -23.33 -12.73 29.05
CA ARG A 425 -22.73 -12.86 30.38
C ARG A 425 -22.25 -11.53 30.95
N MET A 426 -21.63 -10.69 30.12
CA MET A 426 -21.18 -9.36 30.52
C MET A 426 -22.37 -8.45 30.83
N TYR A 427 -23.42 -8.50 30.01
CA TYR A 427 -24.65 -7.74 30.23
C TYR A 427 -25.40 -8.18 31.47
N HIS A 428 -25.50 -9.49 31.72
CA HIS A 428 -26.06 -10.02 32.96
C HIS A 428 -25.28 -9.50 34.17
N ALA A 429 -23.95 -9.58 34.13
CA ALA A 429 -23.10 -9.09 35.21
C ALA A 429 -23.29 -7.57 35.45
N LEU A 430 -23.40 -6.79 34.38
CA LEU A 430 -23.65 -5.35 34.45
C LEU A 430 -25.03 -5.01 35.05
N LEU A 431 -26.08 -5.75 34.70
CA LEU A 431 -27.43 -5.49 35.20
C LEU A 431 -27.65 -6.02 36.62
N HIS A 432 -26.96 -7.11 37.00
CA HIS A 432 -27.06 -7.76 38.31
C HIS A 432 -25.96 -7.37 39.30
N GLN A 433 -25.09 -6.42 38.94
CA GLN A 433 -24.06 -5.86 39.83
C GLN A 433 -22.98 -6.86 40.24
N GLU A 434 -22.69 -7.82 39.37
CA GLU A 434 -21.66 -8.85 39.55
C GLU A 434 -20.29 -8.31 39.10
N THR A 435 -19.71 -7.39 39.88
CA THR A 435 -18.50 -6.63 39.49
C THR A 435 -17.31 -7.50 39.13
N GLU A 436 -17.03 -8.58 39.86
CA GLU A 436 -15.91 -9.50 39.55
C GLU A 436 -16.06 -10.17 38.18
N ILE A 437 -17.30 -10.53 37.80
CA ILE A 437 -17.58 -11.13 36.49
C ILE A 437 -17.44 -10.06 35.40
N LEU A 438 -17.95 -8.86 35.66
CA LEU A 438 -17.85 -7.73 34.73
C LEU A 438 -16.38 -7.33 34.49
N GLU A 439 -15.56 -7.22 35.54
CA GLU A 439 -14.11 -6.96 35.44
C GLU A 439 -13.41 -8.01 34.57
N ARG A 440 -13.72 -9.29 34.79
CA ARG A 440 -13.11 -10.39 34.05
C ARG A 440 -13.51 -10.37 32.59
N GLU A 441 -14.79 -10.18 32.27
CA GLU A 441 -15.27 -10.14 30.88
C GLU A 441 -14.75 -8.88 30.15
N LEU A 442 -14.72 -7.71 30.81
CA LEU A 442 -14.15 -6.49 30.23
C LEU A 442 -12.65 -6.64 29.95
N SER A 443 -11.89 -7.13 30.93
CA SER A 443 -10.44 -7.34 30.78
C SER A 443 -10.13 -8.40 29.71
N LYS A 444 -10.91 -9.49 29.66
CA LYS A 444 -10.79 -10.51 28.60
C LYS A 444 -11.03 -9.89 27.22
N ASN A 445 -12.09 -9.10 27.06
CA ASN A 445 -12.37 -8.45 25.78
C ASN A 445 -11.28 -7.44 25.41
N LEU A 446 -10.74 -6.67 26.36
CA LEU A 446 -9.61 -5.76 26.13
C LEU A 446 -8.38 -6.51 25.64
N MET A 447 -8.02 -7.64 26.25
CA MET A 447 -6.88 -8.48 25.84
C MET A 447 -7.00 -8.96 24.38
N GLU A 448 -8.22 -9.14 23.89
CA GLU A 448 -8.44 -9.59 22.52
C GLU A 448 -8.31 -8.46 21.49
N THR A 449 -8.33 -7.19 21.92
CA THR A 449 -8.21 -6.00 21.04
C THR A 449 -6.79 -5.55 20.78
N ILE A 450 -6.58 -4.87 19.64
CA ILE A 450 -5.40 -4.04 19.37
C ILE A 450 -5.72 -2.61 19.83
N SER A 451 -4.99 -2.12 20.83
CA SER A 451 -5.13 -0.76 21.37
C SER A 451 -4.23 0.21 20.61
N PHE A 452 -4.79 1.25 20.00
CA PHE A 452 -4.04 2.19 19.15
C PHE A 452 -4.22 3.67 19.54
N TYR A 453 -5.03 3.92 20.55
CA TYR A 453 -4.98 5.16 21.30
C TYR A 453 -4.04 4.86 22.46
N ASP A 454 -3.02 5.70 22.71
CA ASP A 454 -2.35 5.72 24.03
C ASP A 454 -3.46 5.54 25.06
N TYR A 455 -3.35 4.59 25.98
CA TYR A 455 -4.40 4.18 26.94
C TYR A 455 -5.01 5.37 27.71
N ARG A 456 -5.80 6.18 27.01
CA ARG A 456 -6.43 7.44 27.40
C ARG A 456 -7.90 7.14 27.60
N GLU A 457 -8.53 7.97 28.41
CA GLU A 457 -9.93 7.80 28.80
C GLU A 457 -10.85 7.63 27.57
N ASP A 458 -10.63 8.42 26.52
CA ASP A 458 -11.36 8.35 25.23
C ASP A 458 -11.35 6.96 24.57
N TYR A 459 -10.25 6.21 24.72
CA TYR A 459 -10.15 4.85 24.19
C TYR A 459 -11.06 3.88 24.92
N TYR A 460 -10.95 3.85 26.24
CA TYR A 460 -11.76 2.98 27.08
C TYR A 460 -13.23 3.33 27.00
N HIS A 461 -13.52 4.62 26.88
CA HIS A 461 -14.84 5.14 26.59
C HIS A 461 -15.39 4.59 25.26
N GLY A 462 -14.64 4.73 24.17
CA GLY A 462 -15.04 4.21 22.86
C GLY A 462 -15.18 2.68 22.83
N PHE A 463 -14.28 1.97 23.52
CA PHE A 463 -14.32 0.52 23.70
C PHE A 463 -15.59 0.08 24.43
N LEU A 464 -15.85 0.63 25.61
CA LEU A 464 -16.99 0.28 26.43
C LEU A 464 -18.31 0.68 25.76
N ALA A 465 -18.36 1.87 25.13
CA ALA A 465 -19.50 2.28 24.32
C ALA A 465 -19.77 1.30 23.15
N GLY A 466 -18.72 0.83 22.47
CA GLY A 466 -18.82 -0.16 21.40
C GLY A 466 -19.41 -1.48 21.87
N LEU A 467 -19.00 -1.96 23.05
CA LEU A 467 -19.55 -3.16 23.69
C LEU A 467 -21.01 -2.98 24.09
N LEU A 468 -21.35 -1.87 24.75
CA LEU A 468 -22.68 -1.64 25.31
C LEU A 468 -23.74 -1.26 24.29
N LYS A 469 -23.34 -0.79 23.10
CA LYS A 469 -24.25 -0.44 22.00
C LYS A 469 -25.13 -1.61 21.54
N MET A 470 -24.71 -2.85 21.80
CA MET A 470 -25.43 -4.07 21.39
C MET A 470 -26.35 -4.62 22.50
N LEU A 471 -26.53 -3.90 23.61
CA LEU A 471 -27.45 -4.32 24.68
C LEU A 471 -28.89 -3.99 24.29
N ASP A 472 -29.69 -5.04 24.02
CA ASP A 472 -31.11 -4.90 23.71
C ASP A 472 -31.91 -4.35 24.89
N GLY A 473 -32.91 -3.50 24.60
CA GLY A 473 -33.80 -2.90 25.59
C GLY A 473 -33.25 -1.67 26.32
N TYR A 474 -32.00 -1.28 26.03
CA TYR A 474 -31.39 -0.08 26.59
C TYR A 474 -30.86 0.87 25.49
N THR A 475 -30.92 2.16 25.77
CA THR A 475 -30.34 3.22 24.93
C THR A 475 -29.04 3.72 25.57
N LEU A 476 -27.93 3.57 24.85
CA LEU A 476 -26.64 4.14 25.24
C LEU A 476 -26.57 5.62 24.87
N LYS A 477 -26.27 6.49 25.83
CA LYS A 477 -25.90 7.90 25.62
C LYS A 477 -24.49 8.12 26.16
N SER A 478 -23.73 8.99 25.49
CA SER A 478 -22.34 9.31 25.83
C SER A 478 -22.17 10.82 25.94
N ASN A 479 -21.31 11.28 26.87
CA ASN A 479 -20.91 12.68 27.01
C ASN A 479 -22.10 13.66 27.13
N ARG A 480 -23.18 13.23 27.80
CA ARG A 480 -24.38 14.05 28.00
C ARG A 480 -24.15 14.98 29.18
N GLU A 481 -24.44 16.27 29.01
CA GLU A 481 -24.56 17.19 30.15
C GLU A 481 -25.73 16.75 31.03
N SER A 482 -25.47 16.56 32.32
CA SER A 482 -26.48 16.22 33.35
C SER A 482 -26.00 16.73 34.71
N GLY A 483 -26.88 17.37 35.48
CA GLY A 483 -26.53 17.94 36.78
C GLY A 483 -25.49 19.07 36.67
N LEU A 484 -24.32 18.90 37.30
CA LEU A 484 -23.22 19.89 37.33
C LEU A 484 -22.00 19.48 36.46
N GLY A 485 -22.16 18.53 35.53
CA GLY A 485 -21.07 18.03 34.69
C GLY A 485 -21.54 17.22 33.48
N ARG A 486 -20.63 16.44 32.91
CA ARG A 486 -20.89 15.50 31.80
C ARG A 486 -20.51 14.11 32.26
N SER A 487 -21.47 13.19 32.27
CA SER A 487 -21.20 11.79 32.57
C SER A 487 -20.62 11.11 31.33
N ASP A 488 -19.70 10.17 31.52
CA ASP A 488 -19.10 9.45 30.40
C ASP A 488 -20.15 8.62 29.65
N LEU A 489 -20.76 7.64 30.32
CA LEU A 489 -21.73 6.72 29.69
C LEU A 489 -23.00 6.55 30.52
N LEU A 490 -24.15 6.62 29.83
CA LEU A 490 -25.47 6.38 30.39
C LEU A 490 -26.16 5.25 29.61
N LEU A 491 -26.65 4.26 30.34
CA LEU A 491 -27.43 3.15 29.82
C LEU A 491 -28.85 3.26 30.36
N LEU A 492 -29.79 3.60 29.48
CA LEU A 492 -31.16 3.95 29.87
C LEU A 492 -32.14 2.90 29.36
N SER A 493 -32.91 2.28 30.26
CA SER A 493 -34.03 1.43 29.85
C SER A 493 -35.13 2.28 29.20
N ALA A 494 -36.16 1.61 28.69
CA ALA A 494 -37.39 2.31 28.36
C ALA A 494 -37.94 3.06 29.59
N PRO A 495 -38.51 4.28 29.43
CA PRO A 495 -38.94 5.10 30.56
C PRO A 495 -39.96 4.43 31.50
N TYR A 496 -40.75 3.47 31.00
CA TYR A 496 -41.70 2.72 31.82
C TYR A 496 -41.03 1.66 32.73
N ASP A 497 -39.82 1.21 32.40
CA ASP A 497 -39.01 0.34 33.27
C ASP A 497 -38.15 1.17 34.25
N GLY A 498 -37.92 2.45 33.93
CA GLY A 498 -37.37 3.46 34.83
C GLY A 498 -35.95 3.18 35.37
N THR A 499 -35.14 2.37 34.68
CA THR A 499 -33.79 1.97 35.12
C THR A 499 -32.71 2.74 34.36
N ALA A 500 -31.79 3.33 35.11
CA ALA A 500 -30.64 4.07 34.58
C ALA A 500 -29.33 3.56 35.19
N VAL A 501 -28.38 3.20 34.32
CA VAL A 501 -27.01 2.84 34.69
C VAL A 501 -26.10 3.99 34.30
N ILE A 502 -25.38 4.55 35.26
CA ILE A 502 -24.45 5.67 35.09
C ILE A 502 -23.05 5.16 35.31
N MET A 503 -22.17 5.35 34.33
CA MET A 503 -20.77 4.92 34.38
C MET A 503 -19.86 6.13 34.23
N GLU A 504 -18.86 6.21 35.10
CA GLU A 504 -17.74 7.15 34.99
C GLU A 504 -16.43 6.37 34.91
N LEU A 505 -15.55 6.79 34.01
CA LEU A 505 -14.32 6.09 33.68
C LEU A 505 -13.12 6.87 34.21
N LYS A 506 -12.07 6.14 34.58
CA LYS A 506 -10.75 6.69 34.88
C LYS A 506 -9.65 5.84 34.27
N VAL A 507 -8.52 6.46 33.98
CA VAL A 507 -7.28 5.75 33.67
C VAL A 507 -6.32 5.89 34.85
N ALA A 508 -5.87 4.77 35.38
CA ALA A 508 -4.83 4.73 36.40
C ALA A 508 -3.45 4.71 35.73
N ASP A 509 -2.48 5.45 36.30
CA ASP A 509 -1.08 5.44 35.82
C ASP A 509 -0.36 4.14 36.21
N THR A 510 -0.80 3.51 37.30
CA THR A 510 -0.21 2.28 37.84
C THR A 510 -1.29 1.28 38.27
N PHE A 511 -0.95 -0.01 38.26
CA PHE A 511 -1.85 -1.07 38.72
C PHE A 511 -2.33 -0.85 40.17
N ALA A 512 -1.46 -0.31 41.04
CA ALA A 512 -1.80 -0.05 42.44
C ALA A 512 -2.85 1.05 42.65
N GLN A 513 -3.08 1.90 41.65
CA GLN A 513 -4.08 2.99 41.69
C GLN A 513 -5.45 2.58 41.16
N LEU A 514 -5.62 1.36 40.63
CA LEU A 514 -6.89 0.91 40.04
C LEU A 514 -8.08 1.06 41.00
N ASP A 515 -7.95 0.56 42.23
CA ASP A 515 -9.00 0.65 43.25
C ASP A 515 -9.31 2.09 43.65
N SER A 516 -8.28 2.90 43.90
CA SER A 516 -8.48 4.31 44.30
C SER A 516 -9.15 5.13 43.19
N SER A 517 -8.70 4.98 41.95
CA SER A 517 -9.26 5.71 40.81
C SER A 517 -10.69 5.26 40.46
N ALA A 518 -11.05 3.99 40.69
CA ALA A 518 -12.43 3.54 40.55
C ALA A 518 -13.34 4.16 41.62
N GLY A 519 -12.80 4.34 42.83
CA GLY A 519 -13.47 5.07 43.92
C GLY A 519 -13.69 6.55 43.59
N GLU A 520 -12.67 7.22 43.06
CA GLU A 520 -12.76 8.61 42.59
C GLU A 520 -13.85 8.79 41.51
N ALA A 521 -13.98 7.83 40.60
CA ALA A 521 -15.03 7.82 39.58
C ALA A 521 -16.44 7.78 40.21
N LEU A 522 -16.67 6.92 41.22
CA LEU A 522 -17.94 6.88 41.95
C LEU A 522 -18.21 8.18 42.72
N GLU A 523 -17.20 8.73 43.38
CA GLU A 523 -17.34 10.00 44.09
C GLU A 523 -17.69 11.15 43.14
N GLN A 524 -17.08 11.17 41.96
CA GLN A 524 -17.35 12.15 40.91
C GLN A 524 -18.83 12.10 40.47
N ILE A 525 -19.39 10.91 40.26
CA ILE A 525 -20.83 10.75 39.91
C ILE A 525 -21.73 11.39 40.98
N LYS A 526 -21.45 11.13 42.26
CA LYS A 526 -22.24 11.70 43.38
C LYS A 526 -22.11 13.20 43.48
N GLN A 527 -20.88 13.73 43.38
CA GLN A 527 -20.62 15.16 43.48
C GLN A 527 -21.28 15.94 42.35
N LYS A 528 -21.32 15.37 41.15
CA LYS A 528 -21.90 16.00 39.96
C LYS A 528 -23.39 15.77 39.77
N GLN A 529 -23.99 14.83 40.53
CA GLN A 529 -25.42 14.53 40.54
C GLN A 529 -25.95 14.18 39.15
N TYR A 530 -25.26 13.29 38.44
CA TYR A 530 -25.61 12.91 37.06
C TYR A 530 -27.00 12.26 36.91
N ASP A 531 -27.61 11.84 38.02
CA ASP A 531 -28.97 11.28 38.11
C ASP A 531 -30.08 12.34 38.21
N ALA A 532 -29.76 13.61 38.49
CA ALA A 532 -30.74 14.65 38.81
C ALA A 532 -31.75 14.90 37.68
N GLU A 533 -31.30 15.05 36.44
CA GLU A 533 -32.20 15.25 35.30
C GLU A 533 -32.98 13.97 34.95
N LEU A 534 -32.36 12.81 35.10
CA LEU A 534 -32.98 11.51 34.80
C LEU A 534 -34.19 11.23 35.71
N LYS A 535 -34.15 11.69 36.96
CA LYS A 535 -35.31 11.63 37.88
C LYS A 535 -36.52 12.39 37.34
N LEU A 536 -36.30 13.49 36.61
CA LEU A 536 -37.37 14.27 35.97
C LEU A 536 -37.87 13.60 34.68
N GLU A 537 -37.03 12.79 34.03
CA GLU A 537 -37.35 12.03 32.82
C GLU A 537 -38.08 10.69 33.11
N GLY A 538 -38.37 10.39 34.39
CA GLY A 538 -39.14 9.21 34.81
C GLY A 538 -38.32 8.00 35.27
N TYR A 539 -36.99 8.14 35.35
CA TYR A 539 -36.11 7.10 35.89
C TYR A 539 -36.15 7.12 37.43
N HIS A 540 -36.29 5.94 38.04
CA HIS A 540 -36.42 5.77 39.50
C HIS A 540 -35.47 4.73 40.09
N THR A 541 -34.87 3.88 39.26
CA THR A 541 -33.88 2.89 39.67
C THR A 541 -32.52 3.28 39.11
N PHE A 542 -31.54 3.54 39.98
CA PHE A 542 -30.22 3.98 39.58
C PHE A 542 -29.16 2.95 39.96
N THR A 543 -28.12 2.82 39.13
CA THR A 543 -26.92 2.06 39.44
C THR A 543 -25.72 2.85 38.96
N TYR A 544 -24.78 3.10 39.86
CA TYR A 544 -23.59 3.89 39.61
C TYR A 544 -22.38 2.97 39.52
N TYR A 545 -21.62 3.08 38.44
CA TYR A 545 -20.39 2.33 38.22
C TYR A 545 -19.21 3.29 38.11
N GLY A 546 -18.22 3.11 38.98
CA GLY A 546 -16.90 3.71 38.80
C GLY A 546 -15.97 2.66 38.22
N ILE A 547 -15.44 2.91 37.03
CA ILE A 547 -14.58 1.95 36.32
C ILE A 547 -13.21 2.59 36.11
N SER A 548 -12.18 1.95 36.64
CA SER A 548 -10.79 2.36 36.41
C SER A 548 -10.10 1.36 35.51
N PHE A 549 -9.34 1.84 34.54
CA PHE A 549 -8.56 1.02 33.62
C PHE A 549 -7.05 1.22 33.82
N PHE A 550 -6.30 0.14 33.69
CA PHE A 550 -4.85 0.14 33.58
C PHE A 550 -4.44 -0.83 32.49
N LYS A 551 -4.04 -0.30 31.33
CA LYS A 551 -3.72 -1.09 30.13
C LYS A 551 -4.88 -2.02 29.73
N LYS A 552 -4.72 -3.33 29.88
CA LYS A 552 -5.73 -4.34 29.50
C LYS A 552 -6.53 -4.86 30.69
N LEU A 553 -6.34 -4.28 31.88
CA LEU A 553 -7.05 -4.65 33.11
C LEU A 553 -7.96 -3.52 33.55
N CYS A 554 -9.02 -3.87 34.27
CA CYS A 554 -9.92 -2.89 34.86
C CYS A 554 -10.35 -3.29 36.28
N ARG A 555 -10.82 -2.29 37.01
CA ARG A 555 -11.47 -2.42 38.30
C ARG A 555 -12.84 -1.76 38.23
N VAL A 556 -13.86 -2.43 38.76
CA VAL A 556 -15.26 -1.97 38.73
C VAL A 556 -15.80 -1.92 40.16
N LEU A 557 -16.21 -0.72 40.57
CA LEU A 557 -16.97 -0.52 41.79
C LEU A 557 -18.40 -0.13 41.45
N VAL A 558 -19.35 -0.58 42.26
CA VAL A 558 -20.78 -0.36 42.03
C VAL A 558 -21.48 0.13 43.29
N GLU A 559 -22.42 1.04 43.11
CA GLU A 559 -23.34 1.52 44.15
C GLU A 559 -24.77 1.66 43.59
N LYS A 560 -25.76 1.62 44.49
CA LYS A 560 -27.18 1.79 44.19
C LYS A 560 -27.70 3.15 44.63
#